data_AF-A0A9W7MI04-F1
#
_entry.id   AF-A0A9W7MI04-F1
#
_cell.length_a   1.000
_cell.length_b   1.000
_cell.length_c   1.000
_cell.angle_alpha   90.00
_cell.angle_beta   90.00
_cell.angle_gamma   90.00
#
_symmetry.space_group_name_H-M   'P 1'
#
loop_
_entity.id
_entity.type
_entity.pdbx_description
1 polymer ?
#
loop_
_entity_poly.entity_id
_entity_poly.type
_entity_poly.pdbx_seq_one_letter_code
_entity_poly.pdbx_strand_id
1 'polypeptide(L)'
;MDFIEDILMSKKFNSILVIIDKYTKYEHFLALSHPFTATDVASVYLDQVFKLHGSSKVIISNSDKIFTSLFWKELMKKLGTVSHLSSAYHLETDDQTERLNKCLEQYLRSLCFLKPHTWATWLPQAEWWYNSNFHTALGLTPFEAFYGYKPNQLNWSEESIV
;
A
#
# COMPACT_ATOMS: atom_id res chain seq x y z
N MET A 1 2.94 -5.87 3.81
CA MET A 1 2.52 -6.00 2.41
C MET A 1 1.35 -6.96 2.38
N ASP A 2 0.26 -6.55 1.75
CA ASP A 2 -0.94 -7.36 1.63
C ASP A 2 -1.62 -7.12 0.28
N PHE A 3 -2.45 -8.06 -0.15
CA PHE A 3 -3.24 -7.94 -1.37
C PHE A 3 -4.72 -7.76 -1.04
N ILE A 4 -5.32 -6.76 -1.68
CA ILE A 4 -6.77 -6.65 -1.79
C ILE A 4 -7.16 -7.29 -3.13
N GLU A 5 -7.68 -8.51 -3.05
CA GLU A 5 -8.12 -9.31 -4.20
C GLU A 5 -9.64 -9.40 -4.29
N ASP A 6 -10.14 -9.99 -5.37
CA ASP A 6 -11.56 -10.20 -5.67
C ASP A 6 -12.38 -8.89 -5.76
N ILE A 7 -11.75 -7.82 -6.27
CA ILE A 7 -12.43 -6.55 -6.56
C ILE A 7 -12.84 -6.45 -8.03
N LEU A 8 -13.89 -5.68 -8.30
CA LEU A 8 -14.42 -5.48 -9.65
C LEU A 8 -13.36 -4.88 -10.59
N MET A 9 -13.38 -5.29 -11.85
CA MET A 9 -12.37 -4.86 -12.83
C MET A 9 -12.51 -3.36 -13.17
N SER A 10 -11.47 -2.58 -12.89
CA SER A 10 -11.30 -1.20 -13.37
C SER A 10 -10.16 -1.12 -14.36
N LYS A 11 -10.46 -0.65 -15.57
CA LYS A 11 -9.56 -0.74 -16.73
C LYS A 11 -9.14 -2.20 -16.98
N LYS A 12 -7.94 -2.57 -16.53
CA LYS A 12 -7.39 -3.93 -16.62
C LYS A 12 -7.04 -4.52 -15.26
N PHE A 13 -7.27 -3.78 -14.17
CA PHE A 13 -6.85 -4.14 -12.82
C PHE A 13 -8.03 -4.68 -12.02
N ASN A 14 -7.76 -5.67 -11.18
CA ASN A 14 -8.73 -6.33 -10.30
C ASN A 14 -8.10 -6.72 -8.95
N SER A 15 -6.94 -6.14 -8.62
CA SER A 15 -6.30 -6.31 -7.32
C SER A 15 -5.48 -5.08 -6.96
N ILE A 16 -5.23 -4.89 -5.68
CA ILE A 16 -4.38 -3.82 -5.16
C ILE A 16 -3.34 -4.46 -4.23
N LEU A 17 -2.07 -4.21 -4.47
CA LEU A 17 -1.00 -4.46 -3.52
C LEU A 17 -0.84 -3.24 -2.62
N VAL A 18 -1.00 -3.44 -1.32
CA VAL A 18 -0.86 -2.42 -0.29
C VAL A 18 0.48 -2.61 0.43
N ILE A 19 1.28 -1.55 0.45
CA ILE A 19 2.59 -1.52 1.11
C ILE A 19 2.62 -0.36 2.07
N ILE A 20 3.01 -0.62 3.31
CA ILE A 20 2.92 0.33 4.42
C ILE A 20 4.28 0.35 5.11
N ASP A 21 4.86 1.54 5.26
CA ASP A 21 6.00 1.74 6.13
C ASP A 21 5.54 1.74 7.59
N LYS A 22 6.10 0.83 8.39
CA LYS A 22 5.63 0.61 9.77
C LYS A 22 5.88 1.81 10.68
N TYR A 23 6.89 2.63 10.40
CA TYR A 23 7.27 3.74 11.27
C TYR A 23 6.49 5.01 10.95
N THR A 24 6.53 5.43 9.69
CA THR A 24 5.91 6.66 9.19
C THR A 24 4.43 6.49 8.84
N LYS A 25 3.94 5.24 8.77
CA LYS A 25 2.62 4.89 8.22
C LYS A 25 2.41 5.39 6.79
N TYR A 26 3.49 5.65 6.07
CA TYR A 26 3.42 6.04 4.67
C TYR A 26 3.02 4.84 3.83
N GLU A 27 2.08 5.03 2.92
CA GLU A 27 1.48 3.94 2.17
C GLU A 27 1.62 4.08 0.66
N HIS A 28 1.65 2.91 0.02
CA HIS A 28 1.58 2.77 -1.43
C HIS A 28 0.47 1.81 -1.82
N PHE A 29 -0.32 2.23 -2.81
CA PHE A 29 -1.38 1.44 -3.40
C PHE A 29 -1.07 1.15 -4.87
N LEU A 30 -0.85 -0.13 -5.17
CA LEU A 30 -0.35 -0.55 -6.47
C LEU A 30 -1.40 -1.44 -7.15
N ALA A 31 -2.00 -0.93 -8.23
CA ALA A 31 -3.00 -1.69 -8.99
C ALA A 31 -2.34 -2.84 -9.77
N LEU A 32 -2.89 -4.05 -9.64
CA LEU A 32 -2.44 -5.28 -10.29
C LEU A 32 -3.59 -5.97 -11.04
N SER A 33 -3.22 -6.80 -12.02
CA SER A 33 -4.14 -7.53 -12.88
C SER A 33 -3.90 -9.02 -12.71
N HIS A 34 -4.87 -9.73 -12.14
CA HIS A 34 -4.83 -11.17 -11.98
C HIS A 34 -5.13 -11.89 -13.31
N PRO A 35 -4.45 -13.01 -13.60
CA PRO A 35 -3.40 -13.61 -12.76
C PRO A 35 -2.06 -12.85 -12.87
N PHE A 36 -1.44 -12.53 -11.73
CA PHE A 36 -0.07 -11.99 -11.68
C PHE A 36 0.90 -12.98 -11.04
N THR A 37 2.17 -12.86 -11.42
CA THR A 37 3.28 -13.71 -10.95
C THR A 37 4.16 -12.95 -9.95
N ALA A 38 5.04 -13.68 -9.26
CA ALA A 38 5.99 -13.04 -8.35
C ALA A 38 6.96 -12.08 -9.06
N THR A 39 7.24 -12.32 -10.34
CA THR A 39 8.03 -11.40 -11.20
C THR A 39 7.27 -10.13 -11.54
N ASP A 40 5.96 -10.20 -11.77
CA ASP A 40 5.13 -9.01 -12.01
C ASP A 40 5.08 -8.13 -10.76
N VAL A 41 4.83 -8.76 -9.60
CA VAL A 41 4.81 -8.06 -8.31
C VAL A 41 6.17 -7.45 -7.98
N ALA A 42 7.26 -8.16 -8.25
CA ALA A 42 8.61 -7.63 -8.05
C ALA A 42 8.91 -6.44 -8.95
N SER A 43 8.49 -6.48 -10.22
CA SER A 43 8.69 -5.37 -11.15
C SER A 43 7.96 -4.13 -10.65
N VAL A 44 6.69 -4.27 -10.27
CA VAL A 44 5.90 -3.15 -9.72
C VAL A 44 6.47 -2.65 -8.40
N TYR A 45 6.92 -3.53 -7.50
CA TYR A 45 7.58 -3.15 -6.25
C TYR A 45 8.86 -2.34 -6.50
N LEU A 46 9.72 -2.81 -7.41
CA LEU A 46 10.97 -2.14 -7.73
C LEU A 46 10.71 -0.76 -8.37
N ASP A 47 9.76 -0.72 -9.31
CA ASP A 47 9.42 0.47 -10.09
C ASP A 47 8.65 1.52 -9.31
N GLN A 48 7.94 1.17 -8.22
CA GLN A 48 7.07 2.12 -7.52
C GLN A 48 7.50 2.40 -6.09
N VAL A 49 8.11 1.44 -5.41
CA VAL A 49 8.45 1.55 -3.98
C VAL A 49 9.96 1.59 -3.77
N PHE A 50 10.69 0.61 -4.32
CA PHE A 50 12.14 0.55 -4.15
C PHE A 50 12.85 1.79 -4.73
N LYS A 51 12.40 2.31 -5.88
CA LYS A 51 12.97 3.53 -6.46
C LYS A 51 12.88 4.76 -5.54
N LEU A 52 11.88 4.78 -4.64
CA LEU A 52 11.64 5.91 -3.74
C LEU A 52 12.40 5.75 -2.42
N HIS A 53 12.46 4.50 -1.91
CA HIS A 53 12.88 4.23 -0.53
C HIS A 53 14.14 3.39 -0.40
N GLY A 54 14.59 2.78 -1.49
CA GLY A 54 15.64 1.78 -1.50
C GLY A 54 15.22 0.46 -0.84
N SER A 55 16.20 -0.27 -0.31
CA SER A 55 15.99 -1.55 0.35
C SER A 55 15.50 -1.37 1.79
N SER A 56 14.33 -1.91 2.11
CA SER A 56 13.87 -2.05 3.49
C SER A 56 14.72 -3.07 4.25
N LYS A 57 14.94 -2.85 5.54
CA LYS A 57 15.64 -3.84 6.39
C LYS A 57 14.81 -5.11 6.59
N VAL A 58 13.51 -4.93 6.77
CA VAL A 58 12.55 -5.99 7.05
C VAL A 58 11.28 -5.73 6.25
N ILE A 59 10.74 -6.78 5.63
CA ILE A 59 9.40 -6.79 5.04
C ILE A 59 8.57 -7.83 5.77
N ILE A 60 7.37 -7.43 6.19
CA ILE A 60 6.35 -8.32 6.74
C ILE A 60 5.24 -8.44 5.70
N SER A 61 4.93 -9.65 5.27
CA SER A 61 3.88 -9.94 4.29
C SER A 61 2.93 -11.03 4.79
N ASN A 62 1.72 -11.09 4.25
CA ASN A 62 0.85 -12.25 4.48
C ASN A 62 1.47 -13.55 3.91
N SER A 63 0.82 -14.70 4.18
CA SER A 63 1.28 -16.02 3.71
C SER A 63 0.94 -16.31 2.25
N ASP A 64 0.74 -15.28 1.42
CA ASP A 64 0.41 -15.46 0.01
C ASP A 64 1.52 -16.20 -0.77
N LYS A 65 1.12 -16.93 -1.82
CA LYS A 65 2.03 -17.73 -2.66
C LYS A 65 3.11 -16.89 -3.33
N ILE A 66 2.83 -15.62 -3.63
CA ILE A 66 3.78 -14.68 -4.20
C ILE A 66 4.94 -14.44 -3.25
N PHE A 67 4.64 -14.08 -1.99
CA PHE A 67 5.67 -13.74 -0.99
C PHE A 67 6.40 -14.97 -0.43
N THR A 68 5.79 -16.15 -0.53
CA THR A 68 6.41 -17.41 -0.13
C THR A 68 7.24 -18.07 -1.24
N SER A 69 7.14 -17.56 -2.48
CA SER A 69 7.85 -18.09 -3.65
C SER A 69 9.37 -18.01 -3.51
N LEU A 70 10.07 -18.94 -4.16
CA LEU A 70 11.53 -18.95 -4.20
C LEU A 70 12.09 -17.66 -4.84
N PHE A 71 11.46 -17.21 -5.92
CA PHE A 71 11.86 -15.99 -6.61
C PHE A 71 11.81 -14.77 -5.68
N TRP A 72 10.71 -14.57 -4.96
CA TRP A 72 10.57 -13.45 -4.04
C TRP A 72 11.60 -13.49 -2.90
N LYS A 73 11.82 -14.68 -2.32
CA LYS A 73 12.83 -14.88 -1.27
C LYS A 73 14.24 -14.55 -1.75
N GLU A 74 14.62 -15.00 -2.94
CA GLU A 74 15.94 -14.71 -3.51
C GLU A 74 16.09 -13.24 -3.90
N LEU A 75 15.03 -12.60 -4.40
CA LEU A 75 15.02 -11.16 -4.65
C LEU A 75 15.27 -10.38 -3.35
N MET A 76 14.51 -10.65 -2.29
CA MET A 76 14.68 -9.96 -1.01
C MET A 76 16.06 -10.19 -0.39
N LYS A 77 16.59 -11.41 -0.49
CA LYS A 77 17.96 -11.73 -0.09
C LYS A 77 18.99 -10.91 -0.85
N LYS A 78 18.84 -10.76 -2.17
CA LYS A 78 19.72 -9.91 -3.00
C LYS A 78 19.63 -8.44 -2.65
N LEU A 79 18.44 -7.97 -2.26
CA LEU A 79 18.22 -6.60 -1.79
C LEU A 79 18.68 -6.39 -0.34
N GLY A 80 19.18 -7.42 0.35
CA GLY A 80 19.60 -7.33 1.75
C GLY A 80 18.42 -7.21 2.74
N THR A 81 17.21 -7.57 2.30
CA THR A 81 15.98 -7.44 3.07
C THR A 81 15.60 -8.77 3.72
N VAL A 82 15.31 -8.74 5.02
CA VAL A 82 14.76 -9.89 5.74
C VAL A 82 13.26 -9.97 5.51
N SER A 83 12.76 -11.11 5.01
CA SER A 83 11.33 -11.33 4.79
C SER A 83 10.74 -12.15 5.93
N HIS A 84 9.72 -11.61 6.59
CA HIS A 84 8.90 -12.32 7.57
C HIS A 84 7.47 -12.49 7.05
N LEU A 85 6.86 -13.62 7.38
CA LEU A 85 5.44 -13.85 7.13
C LEU A 85 4.67 -13.49 8.40
N SER A 86 3.62 -12.69 8.28
CA SER A 86 2.66 -12.53 9.36
C SER A 86 1.95 -13.86 9.56
N SER A 87 1.96 -14.36 10.80
CA SER A 87 1.03 -15.43 11.19
C SER A 87 -0.30 -14.77 11.54
N ALA A 88 -1.42 -15.46 11.28
CA ALA A 88 -2.74 -15.01 11.70
C ALA A 88 -2.88 -14.84 13.24
N TYR A 89 -1.86 -15.22 14.01
CA TYR A 89 -1.91 -15.40 15.47
C TYR A 89 -0.86 -14.58 16.26
N HIS A 90 0.01 -13.79 15.62
CA HIS A 90 0.98 -12.93 16.33
C HIS A 90 0.86 -11.47 15.89
N LEU A 91 -0.27 -10.88 16.26
CA LEU A 91 -0.58 -9.45 16.13
C LEU A 91 -0.24 -8.66 17.40
N GLU A 92 0.39 -9.32 18.37
CA GLU A 92 0.42 -8.90 19.78
C GLU A 92 1.30 -7.68 20.08
N THR A 93 1.88 -7.03 19.07
CA THR A 93 2.68 -5.81 19.25
C THR A 93 2.30 -4.65 18.32
N ASP A 94 1.25 -4.77 17.50
CA ASP A 94 0.86 -3.71 16.55
C ASP A 94 -0.66 -3.59 16.32
N ASP A 95 -1.45 -3.89 17.35
CA ASP A 95 -2.91 -3.92 17.33
C ASP A 95 -3.57 -2.68 16.72
N GLN A 96 -2.99 -1.49 16.91
CA GLN A 96 -3.55 -0.26 16.35
C GLN A 96 -3.25 -0.09 14.87
N THR A 97 -2.01 -0.32 14.45
CA THR A 97 -1.63 -0.24 13.03
C THR A 97 -2.38 -1.27 12.22
N GLU A 98 -2.51 -2.49 12.74
CA GLU A 98 -3.24 -3.55 12.05
C GLU A 98 -4.74 -3.24 11.90
N ARG A 99 -5.38 -2.65 12.93
CA ARG A 99 -6.77 -2.20 12.83
C ARG A 99 -6.95 -1.09 11.80
N LEU A 100 -6.01 -0.13 11.73
CA LEU A 100 -6.03 0.92 10.73
C LEU A 100 -5.88 0.35 9.32
N ASN A 101 -4.92 -0.55 9.12
CA ASN A 101 -4.70 -1.23 7.83
C ASN A 101 -5.96 -2.00 7.38
N LYS A 102 -6.59 -2.76 8.29
CA LYS A 102 -7.87 -3.46 8.01
C LYS A 102 -9.00 -2.49 7.68
N CYS A 103 -9.13 -1.39 8.41
CA CYS A 103 -10.14 -0.37 8.15
C CYS A 103 -9.96 0.25 6.76
N LEU A 104 -8.71 0.55 6.41
CA LEU A 104 -8.35 1.08 5.10
C LEU A 104 -8.60 0.08 3.98
N GLU A 105 -8.23 -1.19 4.15
CA GLU A 105 -8.54 -2.24 3.17
C GLU A 105 -10.05 -2.33 2.92
N GLN A 106 -10.86 -2.27 3.98
CA GLN A 106 -12.31 -2.25 3.87
C GLN A 106 -12.82 -0.98 3.15
N TYR A 107 -12.21 0.17 3.42
CA TYR A 107 -12.52 1.42 2.72
C TYR A 107 -12.19 1.32 1.23
N LEU A 108 -11.01 0.83 0.87
CA LEU A 108 -10.59 0.62 -0.52
C LEU A 108 -11.53 -0.38 -1.23
N ARG A 109 -11.88 -1.50 -0.60
CA ARG A 109 -12.89 -2.44 -1.13
C ARG A 109 -14.23 -1.75 -1.39
N SER A 110 -14.67 -0.90 -0.46
CA SER A 110 -15.92 -0.15 -0.60
C SER A 110 -15.86 0.88 -1.74
N LEU A 111 -14.73 1.58 -1.89
CA LEU A 111 -14.48 2.49 -3.00
C LEU A 111 -14.51 1.75 -4.35
N CYS A 112 -13.86 0.60 -4.44
CA CYS A 112 -13.88 -0.27 -5.61
C CYS A 112 -15.30 -0.72 -5.94
N PHE A 113 -16.13 -1.02 -4.95
CA PHE A 113 -17.52 -1.41 -5.17
C PHE A 113 -18.40 -0.24 -5.64
N LEU A 114 -18.23 0.96 -5.08
CA LEU A 114 -19.00 2.15 -5.46
C LEU A 114 -18.65 2.68 -6.86
N LYS A 115 -17.39 2.54 -7.27
CA LYS A 115 -16.86 3.03 -8.56
C LYS A 115 -16.10 1.93 -9.30
N PRO A 116 -16.78 0.85 -9.72
CA PRO A 116 -16.13 -0.38 -10.18
C PRO A 116 -15.28 -0.21 -11.43
N HIS A 117 -15.67 0.67 -12.34
CA HIS A 117 -14.94 0.88 -13.59
C HIS A 117 -13.82 1.91 -13.48
N THR A 118 -13.79 2.73 -12.43
CA THR A 118 -12.87 3.87 -12.32
C THR A 118 -11.96 3.84 -11.10
N TRP A 119 -12.13 2.94 -10.13
CA TRP A 119 -11.31 2.95 -8.91
C TRP A 119 -9.79 2.97 -9.19
N ALA A 120 -9.31 2.31 -10.25
CA ALA A 120 -7.89 2.30 -10.59
C ALA A 120 -7.36 3.69 -11.00
N THR A 121 -8.22 4.59 -11.48
CA THR A 121 -7.81 5.99 -11.75
C THR A 121 -7.74 6.86 -10.52
N TRP A 122 -8.44 6.47 -9.45
CA TRP A 122 -8.50 7.21 -8.19
C TRP A 122 -7.44 6.75 -7.19
N LEU A 123 -6.78 5.63 -7.46
CA LEU A 123 -5.82 5.03 -6.54
C LEU A 123 -4.65 5.96 -6.17
N PRO A 124 -4.02 6.69 -7.11
CA PRO A 124 -2.97 7.67 -6.77
C PRO A 124 -3.48 8.82 -5.90
N GLN A 125 -4.72 9.28 -6.12
CA GLN A 125 -5.35 10.33 -5.32
C GLN A 125 -5.72 9.82 -3.93
N ALA A 126 -6.15 8.56 -3.81
CA ALA A 126 -6.40 7.91 -2.53
C ALA A 126 -5.11 7.75 -1.72
N GLU A 127 -4.00 7.36 -2.35
CA GLU A 127 -2.67 7.30 -1.73
C GLU A 127 -2.22 8.69 -1.25
N TRP A 128 -2.32 9.71 -2.11
CA TRP A 128 -1.99 11.08 -1.74
C TRP A 128 -2.86 11.57 -0.57
N TRP A 129 -4.17 11.37 -0.65
CA TRP A 129 -5.11 11.75 0.41
C TRP A 129 -4.73 11.06 1.72
N TYR A 130 -4.50 9.75 1.72
CA TYR A 130 -4.15 9.01 2.94
C TYR A 130 -2.85 9.54 3.57
N ASN A 131 -1.82 9.73 2.76
CA ASN A 131 -0.51 10.17 3.23
C ASN A 131 -0.48 11.65 3.65
N SER A 132 -1.37 12.49 3.13
CA SER A 132 -1.44 13.92 3.47
C SER A 132 -2.47 14.26 4.55
N ASN A 133 -3.25 13.29 5.02
CA ASN A 133 -4.20 13.49 6.11
C ASN A 133 -3.56 13.23 7.48
N PHE A 134 -4.12 13.88 8.50
CA PHE A 134 -3.64 13.78 9.86
C PHE A 134 -3.95 12.40 10.45
N HIS A 135 -2.93 11.75 11.01
CA HIS A 135 -3.08 10.48 11.72
C HIS A 135 -2.92 10.71 13.22
N THR A 136 -3.96 10.42 14.00
CA THR A 136 -3.94 10.60 15.46
C THR A 136 -2.86 9.77 16.16
N ALA A 137 -2.56 8.58 15.62
CA ALA A 137 -1.50 7.71 16.16
C ALA A 137 -0.08 8.28 15.96
N LEU A 138 0.13 9.09 14.91
CA LEU A 138 1.41 9.75 14.63
C LEU A 138 1.50 11.15 15.24
N GLY A 139 0.37 11.83 15.43
CA GLY A 139 0.33 13.24 15.79
C GLY A 139 0.71 14.19 14.64
N LEU A 140 0.80 13.67 13.42
CA LEU A 140 1.15 14.37 12.18
C LEU A 140 0.71 13.53 10.97
N THR A 141 0.91 14.03 9.75
CA THR A 141 0.60 13.29 8.52
C THR A 141 1.70 12.27 8.19
N PRO A 142 1.39 11.09 7.61
CA PRO A 142 2.43 10.17 7.13
C PRO A 142 3.44 10.82 6.20
N PHE A 143 3.00 11.76 5.36
CA PHE A 143 3.87 12.55 4.49
C PHE A 143 4.88 13.39 5.30
N GLU A 144 4.43 14.11 6.33
CA GLU A 144 5.32 14.85 7.22
C GLU A 144 6.29 13.93 7.96
N ALA A 145 5.82 12.77 8.40
CA ALA A 145 6.64 11.77 9.08
C ALA A 145 7.80 11.30 8.19
N PHE A 146 7.49 11.11 6.91
CA PHE A 146 8.40 10.55 5.93
C PHE A 146 9.36 11.59 5.34
N TYR A 147 8.84 12.74 4.90
CA TYR A 147 9.61 13.77 4.20
C TYR A 147 10.16 14.87 5.11
N GLY A 148 9.64 15.02 6.33
CA GLY A 148 10.05 16.05 7.29
C GLY A 148 9.49 17.45 7.03
N TYR A 149 8.55 17.60 6.09
CA TYR A 149 7.86 18.85 5.82
C TYR A 149 6.38 18.61 5.48
N LYS A 150 5.56 19.67 5.56
CA LYS A 150 4.12 19.59 5.33
C LYS A 150 3.78 19.29 3.87
N PRO A 151 2.80 18.42 3.58
CA PRO A 151 2.31 18.28 2.21
C PRO A 151 1.75 19.63 1.74
N ASN A 152 2.05 20.00 0.50
CA ASN A 152 1.39 21.15 -0.11
C ASN A 152 -0.10 20.82 -0.23
N GLN A 153 -0.93 21.50 0.55
CA GLN A 153 -2.37 21.36 0.41
C GLN A 153 -2.74 21.84 -1.00
N LEU A 154 -3.36 20.95 -1.78
CA LEU A 154 -4.09 21.41 -2.96
C LEU A 154 -5.20 22.32 -2.41
N ASN A 155 -5.00 23.63 -2.53
CA ASN A 155 -6.08 24.59 -2.39
C ASN A 155 -7.04 24.33 -3.56
N TRP A 156 -7.96 23.39 -3.39
CA TRP A 156 -9.16 23.34 -4.20
C TRP A 156 -9.96 24.58 -3.81
N SER A 157 -9.67 25.72 -4.43
CA SER A 157 -10.58 26.86 -4.37
C SER A 157 -11.91 26.37 -4.95
N GLU A 158 -12.96 26.43 -4.15
CA GLU A 158 -14.34 26.03 -4.49
C GLU A 158 -14.88 26.72 -5.75
N GLU A 159 -14.15 27.69 -6.31
CA GLU A 159 -14.51 28.50 -7.48
C GLU A 159 -14.45 27.78 -8.84
N SER A 160 -14.02 26.51 -8.92
CA SER A 160 -13.93 25.81 -10.22
C SER A 160 -15.15 24.94 -10.58
N ILE A 161 -16.21 24.94 -9.76
CA ILE A 161 -17.45 24.21 -10.05
C ILE A 161 -18.65 25.15 -9.84
N VAL A 162 -18.77 26.15 -10.71
CA VAL A 162 -20.05 26.81 -11.03
C VAL A 162 -20.13 26.95 -12.55
#